data_AF-A0A534PFL5-F1
#
_entry.id   AF-A0A534PFL5-F1
#
_cell.length_a   1.000
_cell.length_b   1.000
_cell.length_c   1.000
_cell.angle_alpha   90.00
_cell.angle_beta   90.00
_cell.angle_gamma   90.00
#
_symmetry.space_group_name_H-M   'P 1'
#
loop_
_entity.id
_entity.type
_entity.pdbx_description
1 polymer ?
#
loop_
_entity_poly.entity_id
_entity_poly.type
_entity_poly.pdbx_seq_one_letter_code
_entity_poly.pdbx_strand_id
1 'polypeptide(L)'
;MIPHLDDDQHERLWRICDALVSGSGARAAIVCDAANGSVIVSVGDTTAAGAATGVQLLGPGERVVHGASGQIYGVEIPGGALLAVLHEPPVLEKVRAAAGEAVRQAAELLASLPPPTPRQTEHVHPHQPPKPKTKKKTTTKRKPAASRSRSTKKKGSAKKAKPSKTAKKKKISPRPRRPAPRPSTRI
;
A
#
# COMPACT_ATOMS: atom_id res chain seq x y z
N MET A 1 -13.24 -0.61 -13.42
CA MET A 1 -12.51 0.66 -13.50
C MET A 1 -13.54 1.76 -13.46
N ILE A 2 -13.44 2.62 -12.46
CA ILE A 2 -14.39 3.70 -12.23
C ILE A 2 -14.05 4.85 -13.19
N PRO A 3 -15.04 5.42 -13.90
CA PRO A 3 -14.79 6.59 -14.74
C PRO A 3 -14.38 7.79 -13.88
N HIS A 4 -13.73 8.78 -14.49
CA HIS A 4 -13.30 9.99 -13.78
C HIS A 4 -14.53 10.69 -13.19
N LEU A 5 -14.49 10.99 -11.89
CA LEU A 5 -15.52 11.78 -11.20
C LEU A 5 -15.30 13.26 -11.50
N ASP A 6 -16.34 14.02 -11.81
CA ASP A 6 -16.23 15.49 -11.83
C ASP A 6 -16.06 16.06 -10.42
N ASP A 7 -15.73 17.36 -10.32
CA ASP A 7 -15.44 18.00 -9.04
C ASP A 7 -16.65 17.96 -8.09
N ASP A 8 -17.87 18.12 -8.60
CA ASP A 8 -19.11 18.05 -7.81
C ASP A 8 -19.35 16.64 -7.25
N GLN A 9 -19.12 15.60 -8.06
CA GLN A 9 -19.22 14.20 -7.63
C GLN A 9 -18.13 13.85 -6.62
N HIS A 10 -16.91 14.32 -6.85
CA HIS A 10 -15.80 14.15 -5.91
C HIS A 10 -16.13 14.79 -4.57
N GLU A 11 -16.62 16.03 -4.56
CA GLU A 11 -17.02 16.74 -3.36
C GLU A 11 -18.16 16.02 -2.62
N ARG A 12 -19.17 15.53 -3.34
CA ARG A 12 -20.26 14.73 -2.75
C ARG A 12 -19.72 13.46 -2.08
N LEU A 13 -18.86 12.71 -2.77
CA LEU A 13 -18.25 11.50 -2.22
C LEU A 13 -17.37 11.82 -0.99
N TRP A 14 -16.66 12.94 -1.03
CA TRP A 14 -15.89 13.45 0.10
C TRP A 14 -16.79 13.74 1.31
N ARG A 15 -17.92 14.44 1.11
CA ARG A 15 -18.89 14.73 2.19
C ARG A 15 -19.50 13.47 2.79
N ILE A 16 -19.78 12.45 1.97
CA ILE A 16 -20.25 11.14 2.44
C ILE A 16 -19.22 10.50 3.38
N CYS A 17 -17.93 10.54 2.98
CA CYS A 17 -16.84 10.01 3.78
C CYS A 17 -16.62 10.81 5.07
N ASP A 18 -16.71 12.13 5.01
CA ASP A 18 -16.60 13.02 6.17
C ASP A 18 -17.72 12.80 7.20
N ALA A 19 -18.96 12.64 6.73
CA ALA A 19 -20.09 12.29 7.58
C ALA A 19 -19.91 10.91 8.25
N LEU A 20 -19.33 9.93 7.53
CA LEU A 20 -18.99 8.64 8.10
C LEU A 20 -17.93 8.76 9.19
N VAL A 21 -16.85 9.50 8.95
CA VAL A 21 -15.75 9.66 9.92
C VAL A 21 -16.25 10.35 11.18
N SER A 22 -16.95 11.47 11.03
CA SER A 22 -17.51 12.24 12.14
C SER A 22 -18.61 11.50 12.91
N GLY A 23 -19.48 10.75 12.22
CA GLY A 23 -20.59 10.02 12.83
C GLY A 23 -20.19 8.71 13.52
N SER A 24 -19.15 8.04 13.05
CA SER A 24 -18.72 6.74 13.60
C SER A 24 -17.62 6.82 14.66
N GLY A 25 -16.88 7.94 14.70
CA GLY A 25 -15.66 8.06 15.50
C GLY A 25 -14.47 7.30 14.88
N ALA A 26 -14.53 7.01 13.58
CA ALA A 26 -13.39 6.51 12.83
C ALA A 26 -12.27 7.57 12.76
N ARG A 27 -11.04 7.12 12.52
CA ARG A 27 -9.89 8.02 12.31
C ARG A 27 -9.85 8.56 10.89
N ALA A 28 -10.14 7.70 9.93
CA ALA A 28 -10.12 8.03 8.52
C ALA A 28 -11.01 7.11 7.68
N ALA A 29 -11.38 7.58 6.50
CA ALA A 29 -12.03 6.83 5.46
C ALA A 29 -11.33 7.05 4.11
N ILE A 30 -11.21 5.99 3.33
CA ILE A 30 -10.58 5.99 2.02
C ILE A 30 -11.49 5.23 1.07
N VAL A 31 -11.81 5.84 -0.07
CA VAL A 31 -12.47 5.14 -1.18
C VAL A 31 -11.45 4.93 -2.28
N CYS A 32 -11.32 3.70 -2.77
CA CYS A 32 -10.44 3.35 -3.87
C CYS A 32 -11.16 2.56 -4.97
N ASP A 33 -10.66 2.66 -6.20
CA ASP A 33 -11.11 1.80 -7.32
C ASP A 33 -10.58 0.39 -7.08
N ALA A 34 -11.48 -0.58 -6.93
CA ALA A 34 -11.13 -1.96 -6.63
C ALA A 34 -10.35 -2.64 -7.77
N ALA A 35 -10.44 -2.14 -9.00
CA ALA A 35 -9.77 -2.72 -10.16
C ALA A 35 -8.28 -2.37 -10.24
N ASN A 36 -7.88 -1.18 -9.78
CA ASN A 36 -6.50 -0.69 -9.91
C ASN A 36 -5.88 -0.21 -8.59
N GLY A 37 -6.64 -0.18 -7.49
CA GLY A 37 -6.20 0.26 -6.18
C GLY A 37 -6.00 1.77 -6.04
N SER A 38 -6.40 2.57 -7.02
CA SER A 38 -6.23 4.03 -6.99
C SER A 38 -7.14 4.64 -5.96
N VAL A 39 -6.59 5.53 -5.11
CA VAL A 39 -7.37 6.29 -4.14
C VAL A 39 -8.16 7.37 -4.87
N ILE A 40 -9.47 7.40 -4.63
CA ILE A 40 -10.42 8.36 -5.21
C ILE A 40 -10.66 9.49 -4.21
N VAL A 41 -10.98 9.13 -2.96
CA VAL A 41 -11.24 10.05 -1.86
C VAL A 41 -10.53 9.56 -0.61
N SER A 42 -9.99 10.48 0.18
CA SER A 42 -9.45 10.21 1.51
C SER A 42 -9.87 11.33 2.46
N VAL A 43 -10.38 10.95 3.63
CA VAL A 43 -10.84 11.86 4.69
C VAL A 43 -10.27 11.41 6.02
N GLY A 44 -9.85 12.36 6.85
CA GLY A 44 -9.34 12.12 8.19
C GLY A 44 -7.85 11.76 8.24
N ASP A 45 -7.42 11.22 9.38
CA ASP A 45 -6.04 10.88 9.66
C ASP A 45 -5.71 9.44 9.22
N THR A 46 -5.10 9.32 8.04
CA THR A 46 -4.68 8.03 7.47
C THR A 46 -3.34 7.54 8.03
N THR A 47 -2.75 8.22 9.02
CA THR A 47 -1.47 7.80 9.59
C THR A 47 -1.66 6.58 10.50
N ALA A 48 -1.52 5.40 9.91
CA ALA A 48 -1.43 4.14 10.63
C ALA A 48 -0.08 3.49 10.33
N ALA A 49 0.64 3.09 11.38
CA ALA A 49 1.95 2.46 11.26
C ALA A 49 1.90 1.06 11.88
N GLY A 50 2.25 0.05 11.09
CA GLY A 50 2.32 -1.32 11.57
C GLY A 50 1.98 -2.32 10.49
N ALA A 51 2.43 -3.56 10.69
CA ALA A 51 2.05 -4.66 9.80
C ALA A 51 0.61 -5.08 10.08
N ALA A 52 -0.10 -5.48 9.02
CA ALA A 52 -1.35 -6.23 9.16
C ALA A 52 -1.04 -7.56 9.86
N THR A 53 -1.81 -7.89 10.89
CA THR A 53 -1.63 -9.10 11.70
C THR A 53 -2.62 -10.20 11.31
N GLY A 54 -3.73 -9.86 10.67
CA GLY A 54 -4.72 -10.81 10.20
C GLY A 54 -5.86 -10.15 9.45
N VAL A 55 -6.65 -10.97 8.75
CA VAL A 55 -7.85 -10.55 8.03
C VAL A 55 -9.02 -11.42 8.49
N GLN A 56 -10.14 -10.79 8.82
CA GLN A 56 -11.38 -11.43 9.20
C GLN A 56 -12.48 -11.06 8.18
N LEU A 57 -13.17 -12.07 7.65
CA LEU A 57 -14.36 -11.84 6.83
C LEU A 57 -15.58 -11.71 7.74
N LEU A 58 -16.36 -10.64 7.57
CA LEU A 58 -17.57 -10.38 8.38
C LEU A 58 -18.85 -10.73 7.63
N GLY A 59 -18.80 -10.70 6.29
CA GLY A 59 -19.95 -10.95 5.42
C GLY A 59 -19.56 -10.82 3.95
N PRO A 60 -20.53 -10.91 3.02
CA PRO A 60 -20.29 -10.68 1.61
C PRO A 60 -19.70 -9.27 1.37
N GLY A 61 -18.53 -9.19 0.76
CA GLY A 61 -17.84 -7.92 0.49
C GLY A 61 -17.23 -7.22 1.72
N GLU A 62 -17.58 -7.63 2.94
CA GLU A 62 -17.13 -7.03 4.20
C GLU A 62 -15.94 -7.79 4.82
N ARG A 63 -14.92 -7.03 5.22
CA ARG A 63 -13.72 -7.55 5.87
C ARG A 63 -13.17 -6.59 6.91
N VAL A 64 -12.46 -7.12 7.90
CA VAL A 64 -11.65 -6.34 8.83
C VAL A 64 -10.21 -6.80 8.73
N VAL A 65 -9.29 -5.85 8.57
CA VAL A 65 -7.86 -6.07 8.64
C VAL A 65 -7.38 -5.60 10.00
N HIS A 66 -6.82 -6.50 10.80
CA HIS A 66 -6.28 -6.17 12.11
C HIS A 66 -4.85 -5.65 11.95
N GLY A 67 -4.54 -4.56 12.66
CA GLY A 67 -3.21 -3.96 12.71
C GLY A 67 -2.84 -3.54 14.13
N ALA A 68 -1.56 -3.29 14.35
CA ALA A 68 -1.03 -2.90 15.67
C ALA A 68 -1.48 -1.48 16.09
N SER A 69 -1.73 -0.58 15.13
CA SER A 69 -2.07 0.83 15.35
C SER A 69 -3.54 1.17 15.06
N GLY A 70 -4.39 0.15 14.95
CA GLY A 70 -5.78 0.28 14.54
C GLY A 70 -6.22 -0.86 13.62
N GLN A 71 -7.51 -0.89 13.32
CA GLN A 71 -8.14 -1.85 12.43
C GLN A 71 -8.67 -1.12 11.19
N ILE A 72 -8.70 -1.82 10.06
CA ILE A 72 -9.29 -1.31 8.83
C ILE A 72 -10.53 -2.14 8.54
N TYR A 73 -11.71 -1.53 8.63
CA TYR A 73 -12.94 -2.11 8.11
C TYR A 73 -13.02 -1.81 6.61
N GLY A 74 -13.19 -2.84 5.79
CA GLY A 74 -13.30 -2.76 4.34
C GLY A 74 -14.66 -3.27 3.87
N VAL A 75 -15.33 -2.53 2.99
CA VAL A 75 -16.59 -2.95 2.37
C VAL A 75 -16.61 -2.57 0.89
N GLU A 76 -17.04 -3.51 0.05
CA GLU A 76 -17.18 -3.28 -1.39
C GLU A 76 -18.39 -2.37 -1.66
N ILE A 77 -18.17 -1.34 -2.49
CA ILE A 77 -19.21 -0.45 -2.99
C ILE A 77 -19.63 -0.94 -4.40
N PRO A 78 -20.93 -1.19 -4.63
CA PRO A 78 -21.44 -1.43 -5.97
C PRO A 78 -21.00 -0.35 -6.96
N GLY A 79 -20.52 -0.75 -8.15
CA GLY A 79 -19.83 0.15 -9.08
C GLY A 79 -18.31 -0.03 -9.11
N GLY A 80 -17.78 -0.94 -8.29
CA GLY A 80 -16.37 -1.36 -8.35
C GLY A 80 -15.43 -0.53 -7.48
N ALA A 81 -15.96 0.14 -6.45
CA ALA A 81 -15.17 0.82 -5.44
C ALA A 81 -15.02 -0.04 -4.18
N LEU A 82 -14.03 0.27 -3.36
CA LEU A 82 -13.84 -0.28 -2.04
C LEU A 82 -13.75 0.88 -1.04
N LEU A 83 -14.57 0.83 0.01
CA LEU A 83 -14.46 1.72 1.16
C LEU A 83 -13.59 1.05 2.22
N ALA A 84 -12.53 1.72 2.65
CA ALA A 84 -11.64 1.32 3.73
C ALA A 84 -11.69 2.37 4.86
N VAL A 85 -12.08 1.96 6.05
CA VAL A 85 -12.25 2.83 7.23
C VAL A 85 -11.25 2.43 8.30
N LEU A 86 -10.37 3.34 8.67
CA LEU A 86 -9.43 3.16 9.77
C LEU A 86 -10.12 3.50 11.09
N HIS A 87 -10.13 2.56 12.03
CA HIS A 87 -10.83 2.72 13.30
C HIS A 87 -10.14 2.00 14.46
N GLU A 88 -10.54 2.36 15.68
CA GLU A 88 -10.15 1.64 16.88
C GLU A 88 -11.08 0.42 17.09
N PRO A 89 -10.61 -0.68 17.72
CA PRO A 89 -11.42 -1.87 17.95
C PRO A 89 -12.82 -1.64 18.58
N PRO A 90 -13.01 -0.76 19.59
CA PRO A 90 -14.30 -0.62 20.26
C PRO A 90 -15.39 0.07 19.42
N VAL A 91 -15.05 0.71 18.30
CA VAL A 91 -16.03 1.46 17.48
C VAL A 91 -16.48 0.71 16.23
N LEU A 92 -16.07 -0.55 16.04
CA LEU A 92 -16.36 -1.34 14.83
C LEU A 92 -17.86 -1.33 14.46
N GLU A 93 -18.77 -1.61 15.41
CA GLU A 93 -20.20 -1.67 15.10
C GLU A 93 -20.79 -0.31 14.67
N LYS A 94 -20.28 0.81 15.24
CA LYS A 94 -20.66 2.16 14.79
C LYS A 94 -20.15 2.43 13.38
N VAL A 95 -18.92 2.02 13.09
CA VAL A 95 -18.29 2.11 11.76
C VAL A 95 -19.09 1.31 10.74
N ARG A 96 -19.47 0.06 11.06
CA ARG A 96 -20.27 -0.79 10.18
C ARG A 96 -21.63 -0.17 9.87
N ALA A 97 -22.32 0.34 10.89
CA ALA A 97 -23.61 1.01 10.69
C ALA A 97 -23.49 2.27 9.81
N ALA A 98 -22.51 3.13 10.07
CA ALA A 98 -22.27 4.33 9.26
C ALA A 98 -21.80 4.00 7.83
N ALA A 99 -20.97 2.96 7.69
CA ALA A 99 -20.51 2.48 6.39
C ALA A 99 -21.64 1.92 5.54
N GLY A 100 -22.64 1.25 6.13
CA GLY A 100 -23.82 0.79 5.38
C GLY A 100 -24.54 1.95 4.68
N GLU A 101 -24.74 3.06 5.37
CA GLU A 101 -25.37 4.25 4.78
C GLU A 101 -24.44 4.94 3.77
N ALA A 102 -23.15 5.07 4.07
CA ALA A 102 -22.18 5.66 3.15
C ALA A 102 -22.04 4.85 1.85
N VAL A 103 -22.03 3.52 1.93
CA VAL A 103 -22.00 2.61 0.77
C VAL A 103 -23.25 2.80 -0.08
N ARG A 104 -24.43 2.91 0.53
CA ARG A 104 -25.69 3.14 -0.19
C ARG A 104 -25.64 4.45 -1.00
N GLN A 105 -25.22 5.54 -0.36
CA GLN A 105 -25.12 6.86 -1.00
C GLN A 105 -24.02 6.90 -2.07
N ALA A 106 -22.86 6.29 -1.80
CA ALA A 106 -21.76 6.20 -2.76
C ALA A 106 -22.14 5.34 -3.97
N ALA A 107 -22.85 4.23 -3.76
CA ALA A 107 -23.32 3.38 -4.86
C ALA A 107 -24.31 4.13 -5.76
N GLU A 108 -25.23 4.91 -5.18
CA GLU A 108 -26.16 5.75 -5.94
C GLU A 108 -25.41 6.81 -6.77
N LEU A 109 -24.41 7.46 -6.19
CA LEU A 109 -23.55 8.40 -6.90
C LEU A 109 -22.80 7.73 -8.06
N LEU A 110 -22.19 6.57 -7.83
CA LEU A 110 -21.44 5.83 -8.86
C LEU A 110 -22.35 5.26 -9.96
N ALA A 111 -23.58 4.87 -9.63
CA ALA A 111 -24.56 4.39 -10.60
C ALA A 111 -25.06 5.50 -11.53
N SER A 112 -24.98 6.76 -11.12
CA SER A 112 -25.32 7.92 -11.96
C SER A 112 -24.28 8.23 -13.04
N LEU A 113 -23.10 7.60 -12.97
CA LEU A 113 -22.04 7.82 -13.93
C LEU A 113 -22.37 7.17 -15.29
N PRO A 114 -22.05 7.85 -16.41
CA PRO A 114 -22.20 7.24 -17.71
C PRO A 114 -21.32 5.98 -17.80
N PRO A 115 -21.76 4.94 -18.54
CA PRO A 115 -20.96 3.74 -18.72
C PRO A 115 -19.59 4.11 -19.33
N PRO A 116 -18.50 3.46 -18.91
CA PRO A 116 -17.18 3.77 -19.44
C PRO A 116 -17.19 3.53 -20.96
N THR A 117 -16.92 4.58 -21.73
CA THR A 117 -16.75 4.44 -23.17
C THR A 117 -15.54 3.53 -23.43
N PRO A 118 -15.68 2.46 -24.22
CA PRO A 118 -14.54 1.64 -24.57
C PRO A 118 -13.54 2.53 -25.30
N ARG A 119 -12.33 2.66 -24.75
CA ARG A 119 -11.24 3.36 -25.42
C ARG A 119 -11.03 2.66 -26.76
N GLN A 120 -11.35 3.34 -27.85
CA GLN A 120 -10.90 2.88 -29.16
C GLN A 120 -9.37 2.84 -29.08
N THR A 121 -8.81 1.63 -29.16
CA THR A 121 -7.39 1.43 -29.45
C THR A 121 -7.07 2.27 -30.68
N GLU A 122 -6.32 3.36 -30.48
CA GLU A 122 -5.83 4.20 -31.56
C GLU A 122 -5.16 3.32 -32.62
N HIS A 123 -5.52 3.55 -33.87
CA HIS A 123 -4.92 2.92 -35.03
C HIS A 123 -3.40 3.06 -34.97
N VAL A 124 -2.71 1.94 -34.84
CA VAL A 124 -1.27 1.85 -35.10
C VAL A 124 -1.04 2.25 -36.55
N HIS A 125 -0.59 3.49 -36.79
CA HIS A 125 0.02 3.86 -38.05
C HIS A 125 1.30 3.03 -38.20
N PRO A 126 1.45 2.17 -39.22
CA PRO A 126 2.73 1.55 -39.49
C PRO A 126 3.69 2.65 -39.96
N HIS A 127 4.60 3.04 -39.06
CA HIS A 127 5.79 3.82 -39.40
C HIS A 127 6.55 3.09 -40.52
N GLN A 128 6.80 3.81 -41.62
CA GLN A 128 7.70 3.42 -42.70
C GLN A 128 9.00 2.79 -42.16
N PRO A 129 9.49 1.69 -42.75
CA PRO A 129 10.78 1.14 -42.38
C PRO A 129 11.93 2.07 -42.83
N PRO A 130 12.98 2.26 -42.01
CA PRO A 130 14.13 3.09 -42.37
C PRO A 130 14.99 2.42 -43.46
N LYS A 131 15.45 3.22 -44.43
CA LYS A 131 16.33 2.81 -45.53
C LYS A 131 17.67 2.23 -45.01
N PRO A 132 18.21 1.16 -45.61
CA PRO A 132 19.47 0.55 -45.16
C PRO A 132 20.70 1.37 -45.58
N LYS A 133 21.59 1.69 -44.62
CA LYS A 133 22.92 2.25 -44.90
C LYS A 133 23.89 1.12 -45.31
N THR A 134 24.58 1.33 -46.42
CA THR A 134 25.62 0.47 -47.01
C THR A 134 26.78 0.18 -46.04
N LYS A 135 27.11 -1.11 -45.87
CA LYS A 135 28.30 -1.60 -45.16
C LYS A 135 29.58 -1.25 -45.93
N LYS A 136 30.46 -0.43 -45.33
CA LYS A 136 31.86 -0.29 -45.79
C LYS A 136 32.75 -1.25 -45.00
N LYS A 137 33.40 -2.17 -45.72
CA LYS A 137 34.28 -3.23 -45.21
C LYS A 137 35.72 -2.72 -45.19
N THR A 138 36.40 -2.75 -44.05
CA THR A 138 37.86 -2.64 -43.98
C THR A 138 38.42 -3.67 -43.00
N THR A 139 39.30 -4.50 -43.55
CA THR A 139 39.91 -5.72 -43.01
C THR A 139 41.14 -5.41 -42.15
N THR A 140 41.19 -5.90 -40.91
CA THR A 140 42.37 -5.82 -40.03
C THR A 140 43.21 -7.09 -40.19
N LYS A 141 44.40 -6.97 -40.79
CA LYS A 141 45.46 -8.01 -40.81
C LYS A 141 46.31 -7.93 -39.52
N ARG A 142 46.72 -9.09 -38.97
CA ARG A 142 47.52 -9.25 -37.74
C ARG A 142 49.05 -9.32 -38.01
N LYS A 143 49.84 -8.57 -37.20
CA LYS A 143 51.13 -8.85 -36.47
C LYS A 143 52.42 -9.33 -37.22
N PRO A 144 53.66 -9.37 -36.61
CA PRO A 144 54.18 -8.94 -35.26
C PRO A 144 55.60 -8.25 -35.22
N ALA A 145 56.07 -7.93 -33.99
CA ALA A 145 57.47 -7.93 -33.42
C ALA A 145 57.88 -6.59 -32.75
N ALA A 146 58.71 -6.43 -31.71
CA ALA A 146 59.20 -7.21 -30.56
C ALA A 146 60.02 -6.24 -29.65
N SER A 147 59.99 -6.41 -28.32
CA SER A 147 61.08 -6.20 -27.30
C SER A 147 60.45 -5.90 -25.92
N ARG A 148 60.63 -6.78 -24.92
CA ARG A 148 61.72 -6.83 -23.91
C ARG A 148 61.79 -5.52 -23.09
N SER A 149 61.37 -5.49 -21.82
CA SER A 149 62.18 -5.84 -20.64
C SER A 149 61.27 -5.87 -19.38
N ARG A 150 61.16 -6.95 -18.60
CA ARG A 150 62.04 -7.50 -17.53
C ARG A 150 61.70 -6.96 -16.12
N SER A 151 61.34 -7.90 -15.23
CA SER A 151 61.65 -7.93 -13.77
C SER A 151 60.85 -6.94 -12.87
N THR A 152 60.30 -7.26 -11.68
CA THR A 152 60.48 -8.37 -10.71
C THR A 152 59.33 -8.37 -9.68
N LYS A 153 58.74 -9.54 -9.48
CA LYS A 153 58.36 -10.20 -8.22
C LYS A 153 58.60 -9.42 -6.89
N LYS A 154 57.55 -9.24 -6.08
CA LYS A 154 57.66 -9.34 -4.61
C LYS A 154 56.43 -10.05 -4.01
N LYS A 155 56.73 -11.17 -3.34
CA LYS A 155 55.86 -11.95 -2.45
C LYS A 155 55.70 -11.23 -1.10
N GLY A 156 54.59 -11.48 -0.40
CA GLY A 156 54.42 -11.20 1.03
C GLY A 156 52.93 -11.20 1.40
N SER A 157 52.29 -12.34 1.65
CA SER A 157 52.21 -13.03 2.95
C SER A 157 51.32 -12.32 3.99
N ALA A 158 50.12 -12.88 4.16
CA ALA A 158 49.38 -13.14 5.39
C ALA A 158 49.24 -12.04 6.47
N LYS A 159 47.98 -11.72 6.82
CA LYS A 159 47.55 -11.66 8.23
C LYS A 159 46.07 -12.01 8.42
N LYS A 160 45.85 -13.09 9.17
CA LYS A 160 44.59 -13.43 9.86
C LYS A 160 44.28 -12.35 10.90
N ALA A 161 43.00 -11.96 11.02
CA ALA A 161 42.39 -11.51 12.28
C ALA A 161 40.86 -11.71 12.19
N LYS A 162 40.38 -12.88 12.64
CA LYS A 162 39.47 -13.11 13.79
C LYS A 162 38.10 -12.41 13.72
N PRO A 163 36.98 -13.17 13.78
CA PRO A 163 35.67 -12.64 14.12
C PRO A 163 35.58 -12.46 15.64
N SER A 164 35.12 -11.31 16.12
CA SER A 164 34.95 -11.06 17.55
C SER A 164 33.51 -10.67 17.91
N LYS A 165 32.88 -11.63 18.60
CA LYS A 165 32.10 -11.48 19.82
C LYS A 165 30.75 -10.75 19.76
N THR A 166 29.70 -11.58 19.78
CA THR A 166 28.67 -11.61 20.83
C THR A 166 28.36 -10.28 21.52
N ALA A 167 27.34 -9.58 21.01
CA ALA A 167 26.63 -8.56 21.78
C ALA A 167 25.45 -9.19 22.53
N LYS A 168 25.43 -8.91 23.83
CA LYS A 168 24.64 -9.53 24.89
C LYS A 168 23.13 -9.32 24.73
N LYS A 169 22.38 -10.41 24.98
CA LYS A 169 21.00 -10.43 25.48
C LYS A 169 20.80 -9.33 26.54
N LYS A 170 20.05 -8.28 26.22
CA LYS A 170 19.62 -7.29 27.21
C LYS A 170 18.47 -7.93 28.01
N LYS A 171 18.80 -8.39 29.23
CA LYS A 171 17.88 -8.96 30.21
C LYS A 171 16.95 -7.83 30.65
N ILE A 172 15.73 -7.78 30.12
CA ILE A 172 14.68 -6.88 30.61
C ILE A 172 14.21 -7.49 31.93
N SER A 173 14.57 -6.85 33.04
CA SER A 173 14.05 -7.21 34.35
C SER A 173 12.52 -7.10 34.34
N PRO A 174 11.77 -8.10 34.83
CA PRO A 174 10.32 -8.01 34.90
C PRO A 174 9.91 -6.88 35.84
N ARG A 175 9.04 -6.00 35.35
CA ARG A 175 8.38 -4.95 36.13
C ARG A 175 7.72 -5.58 37.36
N PRO A 176 7.93 -5.06 38.58
CA PRO A 176 7.25 -5.59 39.76
C PRO A 176 5.73 -5.44 39.59
N ARG A 177 5.02 -6.56 39.80
CA ARG A 177 3.56 -6.60 39.76
C ARG A 177 3.01 -5.68 40.85
N ARG A 178 2.11 -4.77 40.45
CA ARG A 178 1.30 -3.98 41.39
C ARG A 178 0.48 -4.96 42.25
N PRO A 179 0.50 -4.85 43.59
CA PRO A 179 -0.35 -5.69 44.42
C PRO A 179 -1.83 -5.36 44.15
N ALA A 180 -2.66 -6.41 44.12
CA ALA A 180 -4.11 -6.29 43.94
C ALA A 180 -4.73 -5.51 45.13
N PRO A 181 -5.81 -4.73 44.91
CA PRO A 181 -6.55 -4.12 46.01
C PRO A 181 -7.18 -5.20 46.89
N ARG A 182 -7.08 -5.03 48.21
CA ARG A 182 -7.72 -5.90 49.21
C ARG A 182 -9.25 -5.88 49.05
N PRO A 183 -9.95 -7.00 49.25
CA PRO A 183 -11.40 -7.00 49.35
C PRO A 183 -11.85 -6.18 50.56
N SER A 184 -12.75 -5.24 50.33
CA SER A 184 -13.41 -4.46 51.38
C SER A 184 -14.44 -5.33 52.09
N THR A 185 -14.08 -5.87 53.26
CA THR A 185 -15.06 -6.40 54.21
C THR A 185 -15.40 -5.31 55.22
N ARG A 186 -16.61 -4.76 55.11
CA ARG A 186 -17.35 -4.11 56.20
C ARG A 186 -18.83 -4.48 56.00
N ILE A 187 -19.25 -5.51 56.73
CA ILE A 187 -20.23 -5.48 57.85
C ILE A 187 -21.55 -4.88 57.38
#